data_AF-A0A8G0LIL8-F1
#
_entry.id   AF-A0A8G0LIL8-F1
#
_cell.length_a   1.000
_cell.length_b   1.000
_cell.length_c   1.000
_cell.angle_alpha   90.00
_cell.angle_beta   90.00
_cell.angle_gamma   90.00
#
_symmetry.space_group_name_H-M   'P 1'
#
loop_
_entity.id
_entity.type
_entity.pdbx_description
1 polymer ?
#
loop_
_entity_poly.entity_id
_entity_poly.type
_entity_poly.pdbx_seq_one_letter_code
_entity_poly.pdbx_strand_id
1 'polypeptide(L)'
;MVVDNPPYGWTVDKEEMALDYYWSAEGLGTEAAMNAGLTEFSKLQPQMIRSSESGGGAYLFTYDGKVYLWNMLQDDVYQYTDPADLDGVLREMGKQSGKVTRKLVLVE
;
A
#
# COMPACT_ATOMS: atom_id res chain seq x y z
N MET A 1 -10.85 0.69 7.81
CA MET A 1 -10.80 -0.78 7.72
C MET A 1 -9.32 -1.18 7.79
N VAL A 2 -8.99 -2.32 8.38
CA VAL A 2 -7.61 -2.80 8.55
C VAL A 2 -7.53 -4.21 7.99
N VAL A 3 -6.45 -4.53 7.27
CA VAL A 3 -6.20 -5.87 6.73
C VAL A 3 -5.86 -6.83 7.87
N ASP A 4 -6.49 -8.00 7.90
CA ASP A 4 -6.28 -9.06 8.89
C ASP A 4 -5.73 -10.36 8.28
N ASN A 5 -6.06 -10.63 7.02
CA ASN A 5 -5.58 -11.79 6.27
C ASN A 5 -4.86 -11.36 4.98
N PRO A 6 -3.56 -11.04 5.06
CA PRO A 6 -2.82 -10.53 3.92
C PRO A 6 -2.62 -11.60 2.83
N PRO A 7 -2.61 -11.22 1.53
CA PRO A 7 -2.28 -12.12 0.42
C PRO A 7 -0.84 -12.68 0.53
N TYR A 8 -0.58 -13.80 -0.15
CA TYR A 8 0.76 -14.42 -0.14
C TYR A 8 1.88 -13.43 -0.49
N GLY A 9 2.90 -13.40 0.37
CA GLY A 9 4.05 -12.51 0.29
C GLY A 9 3.79 -11.08 0.77
N TRP A 10 2.64 -10.81 1.36
CA TRP A 10 2.34 -9.58 2.11
C TRP A 10 2.14 -9.92 3.59
N THR A 11 2.33 -8.95 4.46
CA THR A 11 2.25 -9.13 5.91
C THR A 11 1.65 -7.89 6.60
N VAL A 12 1.03 -8.15 7.75
CA VAL A 12 0.54 -7.15 8.71
C VAL A 12 1.29 -7.25 10.04
N ASP A 13 2.40 -7.99 10.04
CA ASP A 13 3.30 -8.08 11.18
C ASP A 13 3.82 -6.67 11.54
N LYS A 14 3.75 -6.32 12.83
CA LYS A 14 4.04 -4.96 13.28
C LYS A 14 5.51 -4.60 13.16
N GLU A 15 6.41 -5.58 13.31
CA GLU A 15 7.84 -5.37 13.19
C GLU A 15 8.20 -5.12 11.72
N GLU A 16 7.66 -5.91 10.79
CA GLU A 16 7.86 -5.68 9.36
C GLU A 16 7.18 -4.40 8.86
N MET A 17 5.98 -4.07 9.36
CA MET A 17 5.26 -2.85 8.97
C MET A 17 5.97 -1.57 9.38
N ALA A 18 6.81 -1.62 10.43
CA ALA A 18 7.66 -0.54 10.94
C ALA A 18 6.97 0.84 10.89
N LEU A 19 5.77 0.93 11.48
CA LEU A 19 4.88 2.09 11.34
C LEU A 19 5.54 3.42 11.77
N ASP A 20 6.34 3.41 12.84
CA ASP A 20 7.03 4.61 13.32
C ASP A 20 8.08 5.12 12.31
N TYR A 21 8.68 4.21 11.55
CA TYR A 21 9.70 4.54 10.55
C TYR A 21 9.07 5.02 9.23
N TYR A 22 8.04 4.33 8.75
CA TYR A 22 7.43 4.64 7.45
C TYR A 22 6.29 5.66 7.52
N TRP A 23 5.53 5.69 8.60
CA TRP A 23 4.23 6.37 8.67
C TRP A 23 4.07 7.30 9.87
N SER A 24 5.17 7.69 10.52
CA SER A 24 5.18 8.86 11.38
C SER A 24 5.03 10.15 10.56
N ALA A 25 4.91 11.30 11.22
CA ALA A 25 4.77 12.59 10.55
C ALA A 25 5.97 12.92 9.62
N GLU A 26 7.14 12.36 9.91
CA GLU A 26 8.38 12.51 9.14
C GLU A 26 8.80 11.18 8.48
N GLY A 27 7.89 10.20 8.44
CA GLY A 27 8.16 8.88 7.89
C GLY A 27 8.24 8.90 6.37
N LEU A 28 9.05 8.00 5.81
CA LEU A 28 9.30 7.96 4.35
C LEU A 28 8.03 7.70 3.52
N GLY A 29 7.12 6.85 4.01
CA GLY A 29 5.84 6.60 3.35
C GLY A 29 4.90 7.81 3.43
N THR A 30 4.93 8.54 4.55
CA THR A 30 4.24 9.82 4.69
C THR A 30 4.78 10.83 3.68
N GLU A 31 6.10 10.99 3.58
CA GLU A 31 6.74 11.89 2.63
C GLU A 31 6.36 11.55 1.18
N ALA A 32 6.46 10.27 0.79
CA ALA A 32 6.08 9.82 -0.54
C ALA A 32 4.60 10.12 -0.86
N ALA A 33 3.69 9.85 0.09
CA ALA A 33 2.26 10.15 -0.09
C ALA A 33 2.00 11.66 -0.22
N MET A 34 2.67 12.48 0.58
CA MET A 34 2.55 13.94 0.57
C MET A 34 3.07 14.54 -0.74
N ASN A 35 4.21 14.04 -1.24
CA ASN A 35 4.78 14.43 -2.52
C ASN A 35 3.86 14.08 -3.69
N ALA A 36 3.08 13.00 -3.57
CA ALA A 36 2.02 12.60 -4.48
C ALA A 36 0.67 13.35 -4.24
N GLY A 37 0.68 14.46 -3.49
CA GLY A 37 -0.49 15.30 -3.26
C GLY A 37 -1.48 14.80 -2.20
N LEU A 38 -1.19 13.72 -1.48
CA LEU A 38 -2.03 13.20 -0.39
C LEU A 38 -1.70 13.92 0.94
N THR A 39 -2.05 15.20 0.98
CA THR A 39 -1.51 16.18 1.94
C THR A 39 -2.07 16.10 3.37
N GLU A 40 -3.13 15.33 3.62
CA GLU A 40 -3.73 15.23 4.96
C GLU A 40 -3.22 14.00 5.73
N PHE A 41 -2.25 14.20 6.62
CA PHE A 41 -1.60 13.12 7.38
C PHE A 41 -2.59 12.19 8.11
N SER A 42 -3.63 12.77 8.73
CA SER A 42 -4.65 12.03 9.48
C SER A 42 -5.48 11.07 8.62
N LYS A 43 -5.45 11.21 7.29
CA LYS A 43 -6.14 10.32 6.35
C LYS A 43 -5.28 9.15 5.89
N LEU A 44 -3.96 9.18 6.11
CA LEU A 44 -3.07 8.07 5.78
C LEU A 44 -3.33 6.89 6.72
N GLN A 45 -3.65 5.74 6.12
CA GLN A 45 -3.92 4.51 6.85
C GLN A 45 -3.07 3.38 6.25
N PRO A 46 -1.92 3.07 6.85
CA PRO A 46 -1.07 1.95 6.44
C PRO A 46 -1.84 0.63 6.60
N GLN A 47 -1.83 -0.22 5.56
CA GLN A 47 -2.63 -1.45 5.55
C GLN A 47 -1.77 -2.70 5.68
N MET A 48 -0.73 -2.82 4.86
CA MET A 48 0.18 -3.98 4.85
C MET A 48 1.44 -3.67 4.04
N ILE A 49 2.51 -4.41 4.30
CA ILE A 49 3.79 -4.30 3.59
C ILE A 49 4.09 -5.61 2.86
N ARG A 50 4.82 -5.54 1.75
CA ARG A 50 5.40 -6.73 1.11
C ARG A 50 6.41 -7.33 2.10
N SER A 51 6.27 -8.61 2.42
CA SER A 51 7.19 -9.27 3.37
C SER A 51 8.61 -9.24 2.83
N SER A 52 9.56 -9.04 3.73
CA SER A 52 11.00 -9.08 3.46
C SER A 52 11.44 -10.39 2.80
N GLU A 53 10.89 -11.53 3.23
CA GLU A 53 11.14 -12.85 2.62
C GLU A 53 10.67 -12.94 1.16
N SER A 54 9.71 -12.09 0.79
CA SER A 54 9.11 -12.01 -0.55
C SER A 54 9.63 -10.83 -1.37
N GLY A 55 10.76 -10.25 -0.96
CA GLY A 55 11.49 -9.17 -1.65
C GLY A 55 11.28 -7.77 -1.09
N GLY A 56 10.31 -7.56 -0.20
CA GLY A 56 10.01 -6.24 0.38
C GLY A 56 9.65 -5.19 -0.68
N GLY A 57 9.90 -3.92 -0.35
CA GLY A 57 9.93 -2.83 -1.33
C GLY A 57 8.57 -2.28 -1.79
N ALA A 58 7.47 -2.66 -1.15
CA ALA A 58 6.16 -2.12 -1.47
C ALA A 58 5.25 -2.05 -0.24
N TYR A 59 4.46 -0.98 -0.17
CA TYR A 59 3.52 -0.73 0.93
C TYR A 59 2.11 -0.47 0.37
N LEU A 60 1.10 -1.15 0.90
CA LEU A 60 -0.30 -0.86 0.60
C LEU A 60 -0.86 0.03 1.71
N PHE A 61 -1.52 1.13 1.33
CA PHE A 61 -2.16 2.03 2.28
C PHE A 61 -3.46 2.58 1.68
N THR A 62 -4.31 3.15 2.53
CA THR A 62 -5.52 3.84 2.09
C THR A 62 -5.48 5.32 2.46
N TYR A 63 -6.12 6.14 1.63
CA TYR A 63 -6.30 7.57 1.86
C TYR A 63 -7.68 7.98 1.34
N ASP A 64 -8.51 8.55 2.20
CA ASP A 64 -9.88 9.02 1.87
C ASP A 64 -10.75 7.96 1.15
N GLY A 65 -10.67 6.71 1.61
CA GLY A 65 -11.42 5.58 1.06
C GLY A 65 -10.87 4.98 -0.24
N LYS A 66 -9.79 5.54 -0.80
CA LYS A 66 -9.07 5.01 -1.97
C LYS A 66 -7.88 4.17 -1.55
N VAL A 67 -7.47 3.24 -2.40
CA VAL A 67 -6.37 2.31 -2.17
C VAL A 67 -5.15 2.71 -2.98
N TYR A 68 -4.00 2.72 -2.33
CA TYR A 68 -2.72 3.15 -2.90
C TYR A 68 -1.64 2.12 -2.67
N LEU A 69 -0.68 2.11 -3.58
CA LEU A 69 0.56 1.35 -3.49
C LEU A 69 1.73 2.33 -3.52
N TRP A 70 2.51 2.37 -2.46
CA TRP A 70 3.83 2.99 -2.48
C TRP A 70 4.85 1.96 -2.95
N ASN A 71 5.48 2.23 -4.09
CA ASN A 71 6.62 1.48 -4.59
C ASN A 71 7.90 2.09 -4.01
N MET A 72 8.43 1.46 -2.97
CA MET A 72 9.55 2.00 -2.19
C MET A 72 10.88 1.96 -2.97
N LEU A 73 10.95 1.22 -4.08
CA LEU A 73 12.15 1.14 -4.91
C LEU A 73 12.28 2.35 -5.85
N GLN A 74 11.15 2.91 -6.29
CA GLN A 74 11.08 4.05 -7.20
C GLN A 74 10.64 5.33 -6.49
N ASP A 75 10.18 5.18 -5.25
CA ASP A 75 9.51 6.22 -4.44
C ASP A 75 8.22 6.77 -5.07
N ASP A 76 7.60 5.99 -5.95
CA ASP A 76 6.36 6.34 -6.62
C ASP A 76 5.14 5.89 -5.83
N VAL A 77 4.08 6.71 -5.84
CA VAL A 77 2.77 6.34 -5.31
C VAL A 77 1.80 6.10 -6.47
N TYR A 78 1.16 4.94 -6.44
CA TYR A 78 0.17 4.53 -7.42
C TYR A 78 -1.20 4.40 -6.77
N GLN A 79 -2.25 4.86 -7.46
CA GLN A 79 -3.63 4.60 -7.04
C GLN A 79 -4.19 3.39 -7.78
N TYR A 80 -4.86 2.50 -7.05
CA TYR A 80 -5.72 1.49 -7.66
C TYR A 80 -7.00 2.13 -8.19
N THR A 81 -7.36 1.81 -9.44
CA THR A 81 -8.57 2.33 -10.11
C THR A 81 -9.53 1.22 -10.54
N ASP A 82 -9.04 -0.01 -10.64
CA ASP A 82 -9.82 -1.19 -10.97
C ASP A 82 -9.09 -2.44 -10.47
N PRO A 83 -9.57 -3.09 -9.40
CA PRO A 83 -10.62 -2.61 -8.47
C PRO A 83 -10.17 -1.36 -7.68
N ALA A 84 -11.11 -0.53 -7.24
CA ALA A 84 -10.82 0.73 -6.53
C ALA A 84 -10.99 0.65 -5.00
N ASP A 85 -11.66 -0.38 -4.50
CA ASP A 85 -11.86 -0.65 -3.08
C ASP A 85 -10.88 -1.71 -2.53
N LEU A 86 -10.65 -1.67 -1.21
CA LEU A 86 -9.65 -2.51 -0.56
C LEU A 86 -9.95 -4.00 -0.71
N ASP A 87 -11.20 -4.41 -0.54
CA ASP A 87 -11.60 -5.83 -0.62
C ASP A 87 -11.40 -6.39 -2.03
N GLY A 88 -11.78 -5.63 -3.05
CA GLY A 88 -11.54 -5.95 -4.45
C GLY A 88 -10.04 -6.10 -4.72
N VAL A 89 -9.22 -5.15 -4.27
CA VAL A 89 -7.76 -5.19 -4.43
C VAL A 89 -7.18 -6.44 -3.77
N LEU A 90 -7.53 -6.73 -2.51
CA LEU A 90 -7.06 -7.91 -1.80
C LEU A 90 -7.48 -9.21 -2.47
N ARG A 91 -8.72 -9.27 -2.98
CA ARG A 91 -9.23 -10.42 -3.73
C ARG A 91 -8.44 -10.66 -5.00
N GLU A 92 -8.10 -9.61 -5.76
CA GLU A 92 -7.27 -9.75 -6.96
C GLU A 92 -5.83 -10.16 -6.62
N MET A 93 -5.26 -9.61 -5.54
CA MET A 93 -3.93 -9.97 -5.07
C MET A 93 -3.85 -11.43 -4.58
N GLY A 94 -4.94 -11.96 -4.03
CA GLY A 94 -5.03 -13.33 -3.52
C GLY A 94 -5.22 -14.40 -4.61
N LYS A 95 -5.47 -14.03 -5.87
CA LYS A 95 -5.61 -15.00 -6.96
C LYS A 95 -4.26 -15.65 -7.27
N GLN A 96 -4.13 -16.94 -6.98
CA GLN A 96 -2.99 -17.74 -7.40
C GLN A 96 -3.00 -17.89 -8.94
N SER A 97 -1.96 -17.37 -9.59
CA SER A 97 -1.52 -17.81 -10.92
C SER A 97 -2.56 -17.76 -12.04
N GLY A 98 -3.00 -16.56 -12.43
CA GLY A 98 -3.74 -16.38 -13.68
C GLY A 98 -4.10 -14.91 -13.88
N LYS A 99 -3.41 -14.24 -14.82
CA LYS A 99 -3.63 -12.83 -15.25
C LYS A 99 -4.30 -11.94 -14.19
N VAL A 100 -3.50 -11.37 -13.29
CA VAL A 100 -3.97 -10.28 -12.42
C VAL A 100 -4.29 -9.09 -13.33
N THR A 101 -5.56 -8.70 -13.39
CA THR A 101 -6.00 -7.52 -14.15
C THR A 101 -6.16 -6.40 -13.14
N ARG A 102 -5.09 -5.66 -12.89
CA ARG A 102 -5.14 -4.45 -12.05
C ARG A 102 -4.70 -3.25 -12.86
N LYS A 103 -5.43 -2.15 -12.74
CA LYS A 103 -5.03 -0.86 -13.30
C LYS A 103 -4.57 0.05 -12.19
N LEU A 104 -3.29 0.41 -12.27
CA LEU A 104 -2.67 1.43 -11.44
C LEU A 104 -2.45 2.68 -12.27
N VAL A 105 -2.67 3.84 -11.68
CA VAL A 105 -2.32 5.13 -12.25
C VAL A 105 -1.30 5.78 -11.33
N LEU A 106 -0.18 6.25 -11.90
CA LEU A 106 0.81 7.04 -11.17
C LEU A 106 0.13 8.32 -10.69
N VAL A 107 0.31 8.65 -9.41
CA VAL A 107 -0.20 9.90 -8.85
C VAL A 107 0.86 10.98 -9.10
N GLU A 108 0.46 12.05 -9.79
CA GLU A 108 1.30 13.23 -10.10
C GLU A 108 1.15 14.36 -9.08
#